data_AF-A0A7X6A5V8-F1
#
_entry.id   AF-A0A7X6A5V8-F1
#
_cell.length_a   1.000
_cell.length_b   1.000
_cell.length_c   1.000
_cell.angle_alpha   90.00
_cell.angle_beta   90.00
_cell.angle_gamma   90.00
#
_symmetry.space_group_name_H-M   'P 1'
#
loop_
_entity.id
_entity.type
_entity.pdbx_description
1 polymer ?
#
loop_
_entity_poly.entity_id
_entity_poly.type
_entity_poly.pdbx_seq_one_letter_code
_entity_poly.pdbx_strand_id
1 'polypeptide(L)'
;MNRHPFKKPRHPRKQNLPVYDPGQRVHDLHGDRGGLIVDVARQYSHPNADPVHNYLVRWEDGHVEALNERAMTPSWGLEIED
;
A
#
# COMPACT_ATOMS: atom_id res chain seq x y z
N MET A 1 -40.47 22.02 6.03
CA MET A 1 -39.81 20.71 6.24
C MET A 1 -38.66 20.57 5.26
N ASN A 2 -37.43 20.92 5.66
CA ASN A 2 -36.24 20.84 4.80
C ASN A 2 -35.58 19.47 4.97
N ARG A 3 -35.66 18.63 3.94
CA ARG A 3 -34.94 17.34 3.89
C ARG A 3 -33.57 17.59 3.26
N HIS A 4 -32.53 17.68 4.08
CA HIS A 4 -31.15 17.60 3.58
C HIS A 4 -30.93 16.20 2.97
N PRO A 5 -30.43 16.08 1.73
CA PRO A 5 -30.06 14.80 1.19
C PRO A 5 -28.82 14.32 1.96
N PHE A 6 -28.97 13.22 2.69
CA PHE A 6 -27.85 12.44 3.21
C PHE A 6 -26.97 12.08 2.00
N LYS A 7 -25.84 12.78 1.84
CA LYS A 7 -24.76 12.34 0.96
C LYS A 7 -24.33 10.99 1.50
N LYS A 8 -24.65 9.91 0.77
CA LYS A 8 -24.11 8.57 1.03
C LYS A 8 -22.60 8.71 1.28
N PRO A 9 -22.02 8.02 2.27
CA PRO A 9 -20.58 8.00 2.41
C PRO A 9 -20.00 7.61 1.07
N ARG A 10 -19.11 8.45 0.52
CA ARG A 10 -18.31 8.09 -0.65
C ARG A 10 -17.64 6.78 -0.26
N HIS A 11 -18.09 5.66 -0.83
CA HIS A 11 -17.34 4.43 -0.74
C HIS A 11 -15.93 4.77 -1.19
N PRO A 12 -14.90 4.64 -0.35
CA PRO A 12 -13.54 4.73 -0.84
C PRO A 12 -13.46 3.68 -1.93
N ARG A 13 -13.07 4.12 -3.13
CA ARG A 13 -12.72 3.22 -4.23
C ARG A 13 -11.83 2.16 -3.60
N LYS A 14 -12.28 0.90 -3.59
CA LYS A 14 -11.42 -0.24 -3.31
C LYS A 14 -10.35 -0.23 -4.40
N GLN A 15 -9.29 0.54 -4.20
CA GLN A 15 -8.06 0.35 -4.94
C GLN A 15 -7.60 -1.02 -4.46
N ASN A 16 -7.81 -2.04 -5.29
CA ASN A 16 -7.13 -3.32 -5.13
C ASN A 16 -5.65 -3.05 -5.42
N LEU A 17 -4.97 -2.42 -4.48
CA LEU A 17 -3.53 -2.42 -4.47
C LEU A 17 -3.11 -3.87 -4.20
N PRO A 18 -2.15 -4.41 -4.96
CA PRO A 18 -1.64 -5.73 -4.67
C PRO A 18 -1.07 -5.74 -3.25
N VAL A 19 -1.41 -6.80 -2.51
CA VAL A 19 -0.77 -7.07 -1.22
C VAL A 19 0.49 -7.87 -1.53
N TYR A 20 1.64 -7.34 -1.13
CA TYR A 20 2.92 -8.03 -1.30
C TYR A 20 3.20 -8.93 -0.09
N ASP A 21 3.97 -10.00 -0.30
CA ASP A 21 4.42 -10.92 0.73
C ASP A 21 5.92 -10.72 1.05
N PRO A 22 6.39 -11.05 2.27
CA PRO A 22 7.81 -11.10 2.56
C PRO A 22 8.57 -12.03 1.62
N GLY A 23 9.75 -11.62 1.17
CA GLY A 23 10.58 -12.33 0.19
C GLY A 23 10.27 -11.98 -1.26
N GLN A 24 9.23 -11.19 -1.52
CA GLN A 24 8.87 -10.75 -2.86
C GLN A 24 9.79 -9.64 -3.34
N ARG A 25 10.29 -9.76 -4.58
CA ARG A 25 11.07 -8.71 -5.23
C ARG A 25 10.16 -7.64 -5.80
N VAL A 26 10.58 -6.41 -5.62
CA VAL A 26 9.83 -5.23 -6.03
C VAL A 26 10.74 -4.20 -6.69
N HIS A 27 10.18 -3.40 -7.59
CA HIS A 27 10.85 -2.24 -8.18
C HIS A 27 10.07 -0.97 -7.86
N ASP A 28 10.78 0.13 -7.64
CA ASP A 28 10.16 1.45 -7.53
C ASP A 28 9.63 1.90 -8.91
N LEU A 29 8.34 2.28 -8.96
CA LEU A 29 7.69 2.85 -10.15
C LEU A 29 8.37 4.10 -10.70
N HIS A 30 9.15 4.85 -9.89
CA HIS A 30 9.77 6.10 -10.30
C HIS A 30 11.25 6.03 -10.66
N GLY A 31 11.93 4.91 -10.45
CA GLY A 31 13.32 4.83 -10.87
C GLY A 31 14.01 3.57 -10.40
N ASP A 32 14.16 2.62 -11.33
CA ASP A 32 15.21 1.62 -11.50
C ASP A 32 15.78 0.89 -10.26
N ARG A 33 15.17 1.04 -9.09
CA ARG A 33 15.64 0.48 -7.82
C ARG A 33 14.87 -0.79 -7.55
N GLY A 34 15.58 -1.90 -7.67
CA GLY A 34 15.16 -3.18 -7.14
C GLY A 34 15.22 -3.19 -5.61
N GLY A 35 14.29 -3.92 -5.01
CA GLY A 35 14.17 -4.11 -3.59
C GLY A 35 13.50 -5.44 -3.25
N LEU A 36 13.54 -5.77 -1.97
CA LEU A 36 12.94 -6.98 -1.41
C LEU A 36 12.01 -6.58 -0.27
N ILE A 37 10.77 -7.05 -0.29
CA ILE A 37 9.90 -6.96 0.88
C ILE A 37 10.49 -7.84 1.98
N VAL A 38 10.92 -7.25 3.08
CA VAL A 38 11.47 -7.99 4.22
C VAL A 38 10.44 -8.24 5.31
N ASP A 39 9.43 -7.38 5.42
CA ASP A 39 8.33 -7.55 6.38
C ASP A 39 7.06 -6.85 5.91
N VAL A 40 5.91 -7.33 6.39
CA VAL A 40 4.57 -6.80 6.08
C VAL A 40 3.74 -6.70 7.35
N ALA A 41 3.47 -5.47 7.78
CA ALA A 41 2.66 -5.19 8.96
C ALA A 41 1.22 -4.82 8.56
N ARG A 42 0.24 -5.48 9.18
CA ARG A 42 -1.20 -5.22 8.99
C ARG A 42 -1.73 -4.36 10.12
N GLN A 43 -2.29 -3.20 9.79
CA GLN A 43 -2.91 -2.29 10.74
C GLN A 43 -4.42 -2.24 10.54
N TYR A 44 -5.17 -2.53 11.61
CA TYR A 44 -6.62 -2.46 11.63
C TYR A 44 -7.06 -1.19 12.37
N SER A 45 -7.93 -0.39 11.76
CA SER A 45 -8.56 0.73 12.45
C SER A 45 -9.73 0.29 13.35
N HIS A 46 -10.37 -0.83 13.02
CA HIS A 46 -11.38 -1.52 13.82
C HIS A 46 -11.44 -3.02 13.40
N PRO A 47 -12.01 -3.93 14.21
CA PRO A 47 -11.97 -5.38 13.93
C PRO A 47 -12.55 -5.81 12.58
N ASN A 48 -13.56 -5.09 12.08
CA ASN A 48 -14.21 -5.36 10.80
C ASN A 48 -13.67 -4.50 9.64
N ALA A 49 -12.55 -3.80 9.82
CA ALA A 49 -11.97 -2.95 8.79
C ALA A 49 -11.15 -3.80 7.81
N ASP A 50 -11.13 -3.39 6.55
CA ASP A 50 -10.07 -3.83 5.64
C ASP A 50 -8.72 -3.35 6.24
N PRO A 51 -7.73 -4.25 6.43
CA PRO A 51 -6.44 -3.87 6.98
C PRO A 51 -5.68 -2.96 6.04
N VAL A 52 -4.89 -2.06 6.62
CA VAL A 52 -3.89 -1.29 5.92
C VAL A 52 -2.55 -2.01 6.02
N HIS A 53 -1.92 -2.29 4.88
CA HIS A 53 -0.60 -2.90 4.84
C HIS A 53 0.50 -1.82 4.86
N ASN A 54 1.51 -2.07 5.70
CA ASN A 54 2.78 -1.35 5.68
C ASN A 54 3.85 -2.36 5.30
N TYR A 55 4.74 -1.97 4.40
CA TYR A 55 5.79 -2.81 3.85
C TYR A 55 7.13 -2.26 4.30
N LEU A 56 7.98 -3.15 4.79
CA LEU A 56 9.39 -2.83 4.99
C LEU A 56 10.15 -3.37 3.78
N VAL A 57 10.77 -2.48 3.02
CA VAL A 57 11.51 -2.82 1.80
C VAL A 57 12.99 -2.60 2.07
N ARG A 58 13.80 -3.61 1.75
CA ARG A 58 15.25 -3.48 1.67
C ARG A 58 15.64 -3.32 0.21
N TRP A 59 16.18 -2.16 -0.13
CA TRP A 59 16.67 -1.84 -1.46
C TRP A 59 18.04 -2.46 -1.70
N GLU A 60 18.43 -2.63 -2.97
CA GLU A 60 19.72 -3.23 -3.35
C GLU A 60 20.94 -2.41 -2.91
N ASP A 61 20.78 -1.10 -2.74
CA ASP A 61 21.81 -0.21 -2.17
C ASP A 61 22.03 -0.41 -0.65
N GLY A 62 21.25 -1.30 -0.02
CA GLY A 62 21.29 -1.61 1.39
C GLY A 62 20.44 -0.69 2.27
N HIS A 63 19.79 0.33 1.70
CA HIS A 63 18.82 1.17 2.41
C HIS A 63 17.57 0.37 2.75
N VAL A 64 16.97 0.68 3.91
CA VAL A 64 15.71 0.07 4.34
C VAL A 64 14.69 1.17 4.53
N GLU A 65 13.53 1.00 3.90
CA GLU A 65 12.47 1.99 3.86
C GLU A 65 11.12 1.37 4.24
N ALA A 66 10.33 2.11 5.02
CA ALA A 66 8.98 1.71 5.40
C ALA A 66 7.96 2.44 4.51
N LEU A 67 7.17 1.67 3.77
CA LEU A 67 6.17 2.17 2.84
C LEU A 67 4.76 1.81 3.32
N ASN A 68 3.83 2.76 3.23
CA ASN A 68 2.43 2.53 3.55
C ASN A 68 1.63 2.32 2.25
N GLU A 69 0.78 1.30 2.17
CA GLU A 69 -0.02 1.03 0.96
C GLU A 69 -0.85 2.25 0.52
N ARG A 70 -1.31 3.11 1.45
CA ARG A 70 -2.11 4.29 1.10
C ARG A 70 -1.26 5.46 0.61
N ALA A 71 0.01 5.48 0.98
CA ALA A 71 1.00 6.41 0.44
C ALA A 71 1.49 5.94 -0.95
N MET A 72 1.27 4.68 -1.31
CA MET A 72 1.52 4.17 -2.66
C MET A 72 0.44 4.72 -3.61
N THR A 73 0.71 5.89 -4.18
CA THR A 73 -0.14 6.52 -5.21
C THR A 73 0.13 5.91 -6.60
N PRO A 74 -0.73 6.10 -7.61
CA PRO A 74 -0.42 5.67 -8.98
C PRO A 74 0.88 6.24 -9.57
N SER A 75 1.39 7.32 -8.96
CA SER A 75 2.66 7.98 -9.28
C SER A 75 3.80 7.59 -8.33
N TRP A 76 3.58 6.67 -7.38
CA TRP A 76 4.58 6.26 -6.40
C TRP A 76 4.19 4.90 -5.81
N GLY A 77 4.94 3.82 -6.08
CA GLY A 77 4.50 2.47 -5.70
C GLY A 77 5.48 1.39 -6.12
N LEU A 78 5.13 0.14 -5.85
CA LEU A 78 5.97 -1.03 -6.09
C LEU A 78 5.41 -1.89 -7.22
N GLU A 79 6.25 -2.31 -8.15
CA GLU A 79 5.91 -3.36 -9.12
C GLU A 79 6.60 -4.66 -8.75
N ILE A 80 5.92 -5.79 -8.94
CA ILE A 80 6.47 -7.12 -8.65
C ILE A 80 7.39 -7.49 -9.82
N GLU A 81 8.60 -7.95 -9.52
CA GLU A 81 9.46 -8.58 -10.52
C GLU A 81 8.99 -10.03 -10.76
N ASP A 82 8.69 -10.40 -12.01
CA ASP A 82 8.27 -11.75 -12.44
C ASP A 82 9.37 -12.82 -12.22
#